data_AF-A0A925D695-F1
#
_entry.id   AF-A0A925D695-F1
#
_cell.length_a   1.000
_cell.length_b   1.000
_cell.length_c   1.000
_cell.angle_alpha   90.00
_cell.angle_beta   90.00
_cell.angle_gamma   90.00
#
_symmetry.space_group_name_H-M   'P 1'
#
loop_
_entity.id
_entity.type
_entity.pdbx_description
1 polymer ?
#
loop_
_entity_poly.entity_id
_entity_poly.type
_entity_poly.pdbx_seq_one_letter_code
_entity_poly.pdbx_strand_id
1 'polypeptide(L)' 'MFYVLCPCCGARVEVPSEAIGPGRRRLWNVIVCDTCDASFDYDDEDIQTEDEQPADALV' A
#
# COMPACT_ATOMS: atom_id res chain seq x y z
N MET A 1 7.70 6.44 0.58
CA MET A 1 6.77 6.07 -0.51
C MET A 1 5.59 5.32 0.11
N PHE A 2 4.42 5.23 -0.55
CA PHE A 2 3.24 4.51 0.00
C PHE A 2 3.09 3.14 -0.68
N TYR A 3 2.77 2.12 0.10
CA TYR A 3 2.55 0.78 -0.43
C TYR A 3 1.54 0.02 0.40
N VAL A 4 0.95 -1.01 -0.20
CA VAL A 4 0.16 -2.03 0.49
C VAL A 4 0.77 -3.40 0.25
N LEU A 5 0.50 -4.35 1.13
CA LEU A 5 0.97 -5.71 0.99
C LEU A 5 -0.07 -6.55 0.24
N CYS A 6 0.37 -7.27 -0.78
CA CYS A 6 -0.50 -8.19 -1.49
C CYS A 6 -0.98 -9.30 -0.53
N PRO A 7 -2.30 -9.52 -0.39
CA PRO A 7 -2.83 -10.54 0.50
C PRO A 7 -2.49 -11.98 0.06
N CYS A 8 -2.15 -12.18 -1.22
CA CYS A 8 -1.84 -13.50 -1.76
C CYS A 8 -0.37 -13.92 -1.54
N CYS A 9 0.57 -12.99 -1.72
CA CYS A 9 2.01 -13.32 -1.72
C CYS A 9 2.86 -12.45 -0.78
N GLY A 10 2.28 -11.43 -0.15
CA GLY A 10 2.99 -10.49 0.73
C GLY A 10 3.92 -9.51 -0.01
N ALA A 11 3.92 -9.50 -1.34
CA ALA A 11 4.71 -8.55 -2.12
C ALA A 11 4.22 -7.11 -1.89
N ARG A 12 5.16 -6.15 -1.90
CA ARG A 12 4.84 -4.72 -1.83
C ARG A 12 4.27 -4.26 -3.16
N VAL A 13 3.14 -3.59 -3.12
CA VAL A 13 2.51 -2.97 -4.29
C VAL A 13 2.44 -1.47 -4.03
N GLU A 14 3.05 -0.68 -4.90
CA GLU A 14 3.13 0.78 -4.74
C GLU A 14 1.76 1.44 -4.97
N VAL A 15 1.42 2.38 -4.10
CA VAL A 15 0.19 3.16 -4.20
C VAL A 15 0.57 4.64 -4.39
N PRO A 16 0.10 5.33 -5.44
CA PRO A 16 0.37 6.75 -5.63
C PRO A 16 -0.37 7.57 -4.58
N SER A 17 0.27 8.61 -4.04
CA SER A 17 -0.32 9.48 -3.00
C SER A 17 -1.64 10.16 -3.41
N GLU A 18 -1.90 10.29 -4.71
CA GLU A 18 -3.17 10.83 -5.24
C GLU A 18 -4.37 9.88 -5.10
N ALA A 19 -4.12 8.61 -4.75
CA ALA A 19 -5.12 7.56 -4.55
C ALA A 19 -5.35 7.24 -3.06
N ILE A 20 -4.91 8.13 -2.17
CA ILE A 20 -4.88 7.93 -0.72
C ILE A 20 -5.60 9.07 0.00
N GLY A 21 -6.41 8.74 1.00
CA GLY A 21 -7.01 9.70 1.91
C GLY A 21 -8.28 10.38 1.40
N PRO A 22 -8.92 11.21 2.24
CA PRO A 22 -10.20 11.85 1.94
C PRO A 22 -10.14 12.87 0.78
N GLY A 23 -8.93 13.32 0.43
CA GLY A 23 -8.66 14.24 -0.69
C GLY A 23 -8.24 13.56 -2.00
N ARG A 24 -8.32 12.22 -2.09
CA ARG A 24 -7.88 11.46 -3.26
C ARG A 24 -8.57 11.94 -4.54
N ARG A 25 -7.77 12.08 -5.60
CA ARG A 25 -8.25 12.41 -6.95
C ARG A 25 -8.56 11.16 -7.77
N ARG A 26 -7.94 10.04 -7.38
CA ARG A 26 -8.15 8.72 -7.93
C ARG A 26 -9.06 7.95 -6.98
N LEU A 27 -10.23 7.57 -7.48
CA LEU A 27 -11.29 6.91 -6.71
C LEU A 27 -11.25 5.38 -6.80
N TRP A 28 -10.22 4.82 -7.44
CA TRP A 28 -10.03 3.39 -7.52
C TRP A 28 -9.37 2.89 -6.23
N ASN A 29 -9.92 1.81 -5.67
CA ASN A 29 -9.35 1.08 -4.53
C ASN A 29 -8.82 -0.29 -4.95
N VAL A 30 -8.87 -0.61 -6.25
CA VAL A 30 -8.42 -1.90 -6.79
C VAL A 30 -7.03 -1.73 -7.39
N ILE A 31 -6.10 -2.60 -7.02
CA ILE A 31 -4.77 -2.69 -7.62
C ILE A 31 -4.45 -4.13 -8.03
N VAL A 32 -3.44 -4.26 -8.89
CA VAL A 32 -2.93 -5.55 -9.34
C VAL A 32 -1.52 -5.74 -8.78
N CYS A 33 -1.26 -6.90 -8.20
CA CYS A 33 0.08 -7.26 -7.74
C CYS A 33 0.96 -7.70 -8.92
N ASP A 34 2.05 -6.99 -9.19
CA ASP A 34 2.98 -7.35 -10.27
C ASP A 34 3.75 -8.67 -10.03
N THR A 35 3.68 -9.24 -8.82
CA THR A 35 4.39 -10.49 -8.47
C THR A 35 3.54 -11.75 -8.69
N CYS A 36 2.24 -11.68 -8.41
CA CYS A 36 1.35 -12.85 -8.48
C CYS A 36 0.11 -12.63 -9.36
N ASP A 37 0.03 -11.47 -10.03
CA ASP A 37 -1.07 -11.02 -10.88
C ASP A 37 -2.46 -11.01 -10.21
N ALA A 38 -2.51 -11.11 -8.89
CA ALA A 38 -3.75 -11.03 -8.13
C ALA A 38 -4.24 -9.58 -8.10
N SER A 39 -5.51 -9.37 -8.47
CA SER A 39 -6.23 -8.12 -8.26
C SER A 39 -6.92 -8.13 -6.90
N PHE A 40 -6.74 -7.06 -6.11
CA PHE A 40 -7.35 -6.94 -4.79
C PHE A 40 -7.68 -5.48 -4.46
N ASP A 41 -8.65 -5.30 -3.57
CA ASP A 41 -9.00 -4.01 -3.01
C ASP A 41 -8.07 -3.65 -1.84
N TYR A 42 -7.84 -2.36 -1.63
CA TYR A 42 -7.15 -1.83 -0.45
C TYR A 42 -7.93 -0.64 0.15
N ASP A 43 -7.82 -0.49 1.46
CA ASP A 43 -8.31 0.69 2.18
C ASP A 43 -7.15 1.58 2.62
N ASP A 44 -7.45 2.84 2.97
CA ASP A 44 -6.43 3.79 3.44
C ASP A 44 -5.70 3.29 4.72
N GLU A 45 -6.35 2.41 5.49
CA GLU A 45 -5.81 1.79 6.71
C GLU A 45 -4.74 0.72 6.42
N ASP A 46 -4.74 0.13 5.23
CA ASP A 46 -3.77 -0.91 4.81
C ASP A 46 -2.46 -0.30 4.31
N ILE A 47 -2.44 1.01 4.08
CA ILE A 47 -1.34 1.72 3.46
C ILE A 47 -0.22 1.95 4.47
N GLN A 48 0.97 1.51 4.10
CA GLN A 48 2.20 1.72 4.87
C GLN A 48 3.08 2.78 4.22
N THR A 49 3.85 3.49 5.05
CA THR A 49 4.89 4.43 4.59
C THR A 49 6.28 3.93 4.92
N GLU A 50 7.23 4.13 4.00
CA GLU A 50 8.64 3.77 4.28
C GLU A 50 9.29 4.54 5.43
N ASP A 51 8.72 5.69 5.83
CA ASP A 51 9.17 6.46 7.00
C ASP A 51 8.79 5.79 8.33
N GLU A 52 7.91 4.78 8.32
CA GLU A 52 7.72 3.89 9.47
C GLU A 52 8.82 2.81 9.50
N GLN A 53 10.08 3.24 9.62
CA GLN A 53 11.01 2.42 10.37
C GLN A 53 10.58 2.50 11.83
N PRO A 54 10.25 1.39 12.52
CA PRO A 54 10.12 1.44 13.96
C PRO A 54 11.45 1.95 14.51
N ALA A 55 11.43 3.11 15.18
CA ALA A 55 12.59 3.71 15.83
C ALA A 55 13.06 2.90 17.07
N ASP A 56 12.80 1.59 17.10
CA ASP A 56 12.96 0.71 18.25
C ASP A 56 13.79 -0.55 17.93
N ALA A 57 14.84 -0.38 17.12
CA ALA A 57 15.89 -1.41 16.94
C ALA A 57 17.29 -0.89 17.30
N LEU A 58 17.36 -0.04 18.32
CA LEU A 58 18.61 0.44 18.94
C LEU A 58 18.52 0.36 20.47
N VAL A 59 18.34 -0.86 21.02
CA VAL A 59 18.79 -1.22 22.38
C VAL A 59 19.29 -2.66 22.39
#